data_AF-A0A7S2JUV0-F1
#
_entry.id   AF-A0A7S2JUV0-F1
#
_cell.length_a   1.000
_cell.length_b   1.000
_cell.length_c   1.000
_cell.angle_alpha   90.00
_cell.angle_beta   90.00
_cell.angle_gamma   90.00
#
_symmetry.space_group_name_H-M   'P 1'
#
loop_
_entity.id
_entity.type
_entity.pdbx_description
1 polymer ?
#
loop_
_entity_poly.entity_id
_entity_poly.type
_entity_poly.pdbx_seq_one_letter_code
_entity_poly.pdbx_strand_id
1 'polypeptide(L)'
;RRCENMTDAALAALRAGLPAGLQHLELGFGWCEKLTDAGLAAFGSGLQAGFQHLMLDFRNCEKLTDAGLAALGRGLPTSLQDLKLSFAHCANLTDAGLAA
;
A
#
# COMPACT_ATOMS: atom_id res chain seq x y z
N ARG A 1 2.81 8.96 -12.64
CA ARG A 1 2.03 9.03 -13.91
C ARG A 1 0.61 8.63 -13.54
N ARG A 2 -0.43 9.26 -14.10
CA ARG A 2 -1.83 8.93 -13.78
C ARG A 2 -2.08 7.44 -14.01
N CYS A 3 -2.57 6.75 -12.99
CA CYS A 3 -2.80 5.32 -12.99
C CYS A 3 -4.30 5.04 -13.12
N GLU A 4 -4.93 5.62 -14.15
CA GLU A 4 -6.39 5.60 -14.39
C GLU A 4 -6.97 4.19 -14.55
N ASN A 5 -6.11 3.19 -14.82
CA ASN A 5 -6.48 1.78 -14.98
C ASN A 5 -5.84 0.84 -13.97
N MET A 6 -5.11 1.36 -12.97
CA MET A 6 -4.59 0.52 -11.90
C MET A 6 -5.73 0.16 -10.94
N THR A 7 -5.93 -1.13 -10.72
CA THR A 7 -6.96 -1.69 -9.84
C THR A 7 -6.33 -2.55 -8.76
N ASP A 8 -7.14 -3.06 -7.83
CA ASP A 8 -6.70 -4.03 -6.81
C ASP A 8 -6.03 -5.26 -7.42
N ALA A 9 -6.45 -5.68 -8.62
CA ALA A 9 -5.82 -6.78 -9.35
C ALA A 9 -4.35 -6.48 -9.72
N ALA A 10 -4.03 -5.22 -10.02
CA ALA A 10 -2.66 -4.81 -10.31
C ALA A 10 -1.78 -4.88 -9.05
N LEU A 11 -2.30 -4.48 -7.88
CA LEU A 11 -1.59 -4.67 -6.60
C LEU A 11 -1.35 -6.14 -6.29
N ALA A 12 -2.35 -6.99 -6.49
CA ALA A 12 -2.21 -8.43 -6.29
C ALA A 12 -1.16 -9.04 -7.22
N ALA A 13 -1.16 -8.65 -8.50
CA ALA A 13 -0.18 -9.10 -9.49
C ALA A 13 1.24 -8.61 -9.14
N LEU A 14 1.39 -7.34 -8.74
CA LEU A 14 2.66 -6.79 -8.29
C LEU A 14 3.21 -7.59 -7.11
N ARG A 15 2.39 -7.81 -6.08
CA ARG A 15 2.76 -8.61 -4.91
C ARG A 15 3.22 -10.02 -5.30
N ALA A 16 2.53 -10.67 -6.22
CA ALA A 16 2.88 -12.03 -6.68
C ALA A 16 4.19 -12.05 -7.49
N GLY A 17 4.54 -10.94 -8.15
CA GLY A 17 5.75 -10.80 -8.95
C GLY A 17 6.99 -10.29 -8.19
N LEU A 18 6.87 -9.96 -6.90
CA LEU A 18 8.02 -9.47 -6.13
C LEU A 18 9.06 -10.59 -5.97
N PRO A 19 10.33 -10.36 -6.32
CA PRO A 19 11.37 -11.37 -6.21
C PRO A 19 11.65 -11.71 -4.74
N ALA A 20 11.96 -12.98 -4.48
CA ALA A 20 12.36 -13.43 -3.16
C ALA A 20 13.65 -12.70 -2.71
N GLY A 21 13.64 -12.20 -1.47
CA GLY A 21 14.80 -11.50 -0.90
C GLY A 21 14.91 -10.02 -1.29
N LEU A 22 13.88 -9.44 -1.93
CA LEU A 22 13.82 -8.01 -2.14
C LEU A 22 13.78 -7.28 -0.79
N GLN A 23 14.72 -6.36 -0.57
CA GLN A 23 14.83 -5.61 0.69
C GLN A 23 14.24 -4.21 0.58
N HIS A 24 14.20 -3.64 -0.63
CA HIS A 24 13.80 -2.27 -0.89
C HIS A 24 12.70 -2.26 -1.94
N LEU A 25 11.59 -1.61 -1.64
CA LEU A 25 10.47 -1.45 -2.56
C LEU A 25 9.93 -0.03 -2.50
N GLU A 26 9.91 0.64 -3.65
CA GLU A 26 9.29 1.96 -3.81
C GLU A 26 8.25 1.89 -4.93
N LEU A 27 7.00 2.22 -4.61
CA LEU A 27 5.89 2.17 -5.56
C LEU A 27 5.03 3.42 -5.47
N GLY A 28 4.72 4.01 -6.63
CA GLY A 28 3.84 5.16 -6.76
C GLY A 28 2.50 4.79 -7.39
N PHE A 29 1.45 4.87 -6.60
CA PHE A 29 0.04 4.66 -6.95
C PHE A 29 -0.77 5.96 -6.91
N GLY A 30 -0.13 7.12 -7.01
CA GLY A 30 -0.84 8.38 -7.02
C GLY A 30 -1.90 8.46 -8.13
N TRP A 31 -3.07 8.98 -7.79
CA TRP A 31 -4.22 9.14 -8.70
C TRP A 31 -4.81 7.80 -9.20
N CYS A 32 -4.69 6.72 -8.40
CA CYS A 32 -5.36 5.45 -8.67
C CYS A 32 -6.79 5.46 -8.07
N GLU A 33 -7.76 6.09 -8.74
CA GLU A 33 -9.15 6.19 -8.25
C GLU A 33 -9.91 4.85 -8.20
N LYS A 34 -9.36 3.80 -8.79
CA LYS A 34 -9.93 2.44 -8.78
C LYS A 34 -9.30 1.53 -7.72
N LEU A 35 -8.31 2.02 -6.98
CA LEU A 35 -7.71 1.29 -5.87
C LEU A 35 -8.63 1.35 -4.65
N THR A 36 -8.86 0.23 -3.99
CA THR A 36 -9.69 0.17 -2.79
C THR A 36 -8.94 -0.44 -1.62
N ASP A 37 -9.57 -0.44 -0.45
CA ASP A 37 -9.06 -1.10 0.76
C ASP A 37 -8.75 -2.58 0.53
N ALA A 38 -9.48 -3.25 -0.36
CA ALA A 38 -9.22 -4.65 -0.71
C ALA A 38 -7.86 -4.83 -1.39
N GLY A 39 -7.48 -3.91 -2.28
CA GLY A 39 -6.16 -3.89 -2.90
C GLY A 39 -5.05 -3.66 -1.88
N LEU A 40 -5.23 -2.69 -0.99
CA LEU A 40 -4.27 -2.38 0.08
C LEU A 40 -4.08 -3.58 1.03
N ALA A 41 -5.17 -4.21 1.45
CA ALA A 41 -5.14 -5.40 2.31
C ALA A 41 -4.44 -6.59 1.64
N ALA A 42 -4.76 -6.86 0.38
CA ALA A 42 -4.14 -7.93 -0.39
C ALA A 42 -2.63 -7.68 -0.57
N PHE A 43 -2.24 -6.44 -0.85
CA PHE A 43 -0.84 -6.05 -0.95
C PHE A 43 -0.10 -6.23 0.38
N GLY A 44 -0.66 -5.70 1.49
CA GLY A 44 -0.07 -5.78 2.82
C GLY A 44 0.15 -7.22 3.31
N SER A 45 -0.87 -8.08 3.18
CA SER A 45 -0.79 -9.49 3.61
C SER A 45 0.30 -10.32 2.92
N GLY A 46 0.82 -9.81 1.81
CA GLY A 46 1.74 -10.51 0.93
C GLY A 46 3.19 -10.06 1.01
N LEU A 47 3.49 -9.08 1.86
CA LEU A 47 4.85 -8.56 2.04
C LEU A 47 5.72 -9.60 2.74
N GLN A 48 6.92 -9.82 2.20
CA GLN A 48 7.85 -10.80 2.70
C GLN A 48 8.63 -10.25 3.91
N ALA A 49 9.02 -11.13 4.84
CA ALA A 49 9.84 -10.78 6.00
C ALA A 49 11.28 -10.29 5.66
N GLY A 50 11.64 -10.23 4.38
CA GLY A 50 12.93 -9.70 3.93
C GLY A 50 12.93 -8.19 3.69
N PHE A 51 11.77 -7.53 3.65
CA PHE A 51 11.70 -6.10 3.39
C PHE A 51 12.25 -5.30 4.57
N GLN A 52 13.17 -4.39 4.25
CA GLN A 52 13.77 -3.45 5.19
C GLN A 52 13.31 -2.02 4.91
N HIS A 53 13.06 -1.69 3.63
CA HIS A 53 12.64 -0.34 3.23
C HIS A 53 11.42 -0.44 2.32
N LEU A 54 10.34 0.23 2.72
CA LEU A 54 9.09 0.27 1.97
C LEU A 54 8.61 1.72 1.82
N MET A 55 8.46 2.16 0.58
CA MET A 55 7.89 3.45 0.24
C MET A 55 6.69 3.27 -0.68
N LEU A 56 5.52 3.73 -0.24
CA LEU A 56 4.28 3.66 -1.01
C LEU A 56 3.62 5.04 -1.07
N ASP A 57 3.35 5.51 -2.28
CA ASP A 57 2.60 6.75 -2.50
C ASP A 57 1.20 6.46 -3.06
N PHE A 58 0.17 6.72 -2.28
CA PHE A 58 -1.24 6.55 -2.62
C PHE A 58 -1.98 7.91 -2.71
N ARG A 59 -1.27 9.00 -2.97
CA ARG A 59 -1.89 10.33 -3.09
C ARG A 59 -3.09 10.37 -4.05
N ASN A 60 -4.15 11.09 -3.70
CA ASN A 60 -5.40 11.18 -4.47
C ASN A 60 -6.06 9.82 -4.76
N CYS A 61 -5.89 8.81 -3.90
CA CYS A 61 -6.65 7.56 -3.98
C CYS A 61 -7.91 7.66 -3.10
N GLU A 62 -8.96 8.28 -3.64
CA GLU A 62 -10.15 8.67 -2.87
C GLU A 62 -10.95 7.49 -2.28
N LYS A 63 -10.79 6.28 -2.82
CA LYS A 63 -11.51 5.09 -2.34
C LYS A 63 -10.79 4.34 -1.21
N LEU A 64 -9.62 4.81 -0.79
CA LEU A 64 -8.94 4.28 0.39
C LEU A 64 -9.53 4.90 1.65
N THR A 65 -9.74 4.05 2.65
CA THR A 65 -10.27 4.43 3.97
C THR A 65 -9.37 3.93 5.09
N ASP A 66 -9.70 4.30 6.31
CA ASP A 66 -9.02 3.83 7.52
C ASP A 66 -8.93 2.30 7.60
N ALA A 67 -9.91 1.57 7.04
CA ALA A 67 -9.89 0.12 6.99
C ALA A 67 -8.74 -0.43 6.13
N GLY A 68 -8.47 0.19 4.97
CA GLY A 68 -7.35 -0.18 4.11
C GLY A 68 -6.01 0.11 4.75
N LEU A 69 -5.86 1.28 5.40
CA LEU A 69 -4.64 1.65 6.12
C LEU A 69 -4.36 0.71 7.29
N ALA A 70 -5.38 0.40 8.10
CA ALA A 70 -5.27 -0.57 9.19
C ALA A 70 -4.86 -1.96 8.68
N ALA A 71 -5.46 -2.42 7.58
CA ALA A 71 -5.12 -3.70 6.97
C ALA A 71 -3.68 -3.74 6.43
N LEU A 72 -3.23 -2.64 5.80
CA LEU A 72 -1.85 -2.49 5.35
C LEU A 72 -0.88 -2.58 6.54
N GLY A 73 -1.16 -1.83 7.63
CA GLY A 73 -0.34 -1.81 8.84
C GLY A 73 -0.14 -3.20 9.45
N ARG A 74 -1.21 -4.00 9.56
CA ARG A 74 -1.16 -5.38 10.06
C ARG A 74 -0.35 -6.34 9.19
N GLY A 75 -0.22 -6.04 7.90
CA GLY A 75 0.55 -6.84 6.95
C GLY A 75 2.02 -6.43 6.83
N LEU A 76 2.42 -5.30 7.42
CA LEU A 76 3.81 -4.85 7.35
C LEU A 76 4.74 -5.84 8.05
N PRO A 77 5.86 -6.22 7.42
CA PRO A 77 6.78 -7.16 8.02
C PRO A 77 7.51 -6.53 9.21
N THR A 78 7.74 -7.31 10.27
CA THR A 78 8.44 -6.83 11.48
C THR A 78 9.92 -6.51 11.25
N SER A 79 10.48 -6.91 10.09
CA SER A 79 11.84 -6.61 9.66
C SER A 79 12.02 -5.20 9.12
N LEU A 80 10.92 -4.46 8.91
CA LEU A 80 10.95 -3.16 8.27
C LEU A 80 11.69 -2.15 9.15
N GLN A 81 12.65 -1.46 8.56
CA GLN A 81 13.46 -0.44 9.21
C GLN A 81 12.99 0.96 8.80
N ASP A 82 12.60 1.14 7.53
CA ASP A 82 12.05 2.38 7.02
C ASP A 82 10.69 2.16 6.35
N LEU A 83 9.69 2.90 6.83
CA LEU A 83 8.37 3.00 6.23
C LEU A 83 8.11 4.43 5.79
N LYS A 84 7.77 4.62 4.51
CA LYS A 84 7.27 5.88 3.98
C LYS A 84 5.93 5.65 3.32
N LEU A 85 4.87 6.22 3.89
CA LEU A 85 3.54 6.18 3.32
C LEU A 85 3.07 7.59 3.01
N SER A 86 2.55 7.81 1.80
CA SER A 86 1.91 9.06 1.41
C SER A 86 0.46 8.79 1.06
N PHE A 87 -0.45 9.45 1.77
CA PHE A 87 -1.89 9.44 1.50
C PHE A 87 -2.40 10.87 1.27
N ALA A 88 -1.53 11.73 0.72
CA ALA A 88 -1.88 13.12 0.48
C ALA A 88 -3.15 13.23 -0.39
N HIS A 89 -4.10 14.06 0.02
CA HIS A 89 -5.38 14.24 -0.66
C HIS A 89 -6.28 12.98 -0.72
N CYS A 90 -6.12 12.03 0.21
CA CYS A 90 -7.11 10.98 0.44
C CYS A 90 -8.12 11.45 1.49
N ALA A 91 -9.28 11.93 1.06
CA ALA A 91 -10.27 12.57 1.95
C ALA A 91 -10.94 11.63 2.96
N ASN A 92 -10.89 10.31 2.72
CA ASN A 92 -11.53 9.28 3.55
C ASN A 92 -10.57 8.60 4.54
N LEU A 93 -9.34 9.13 4.68
CA LEU A 93 -8.36 8.67 5.65
C LEU A 93 -8.25 9.66 6.80
N THR A 94 -8.21 9.12 8.01
CA THR A 94 -8.10 9.86 9.27
C THR A 94 -7.05 9.20 10.17
N ASP A 95 -6.78 9.81 11.32
CA ASP A 95 -5.85 9.25 12.31
C ASP A 95 -6.33 7.90 12.88
N ALA A 96 -7.63 7.56 12.73
CA ALA A 96 -8.16 6.26 13.15
C ALA A 96 -7.53 5.10 12.37
N GLY A 97 -7.13 5.29 11.12
CA GLY A 97 -6.45 4.27 10.32
C GLY A 97 -5.07 3.89 10.85
N LEU A 98 -4.43 4.75 11.64
CA LEU A 98 -3.11 4.51 12.25
C LEU A 98 -3.19 3.84 13.63
N ALA A 99 -4.37 3.74 14.23
CA ALA A 99 -4.55 3.20 15.58
C ALA A 99 -4.63 1.66 15.64
N ALA A 100 -4.28 0.96 14.55
CA ALA A 100 -4.56 -0.46 14.32
C ALA A 100 -3.42 -1.43 14.66
#